data_AF-A0AAD8XIH0-F1
#
_entry.id   AF-A0AAD8XIH0-F1
#
_cell.length_a   1.000
_cell.length_b   1.000
_cell.length_c   1.000
_cell.angle_alpha   90.00
_cell.angle_beta   90.00
_cell.angle_gamma   90.00
#
_symmetry.space_group_name_H-M   'P 1'
#
loop_
_entity.id
_entity.type
_entity.pdbx_description
1 polymer ?
#
loop_
_entity_poly.entity_id
_entity_poly.type
_entity_poly.pdbx_seq_one_letter_code
_entity_poly.pdbx_strand_id
1 'polypeptide(L)'
;MSPDRKGYAKILGACRLTREFGLEYLWVDTNCIDKESSAELSEAINSMFNWYQESAVCLAFLEDLDFEDITLPSSGDEVVPRTRPVCFRTQGQQQHCRPELARSHWFTRGWTLQELLAPRRMYFFDKSWRILGSRQDFASEISNITGIRNEFISGVKSVLDASNSEMFS
;
A
#
# COMPACT_ATOMS: atom_id res chain seq x y z
N MET A 1 18.13 -25.75 1.66
CA MET A 1 17.63 -24.38 1.42
C MET A 1 17.98 -23.54 2.63
N SER A 2 18.75 -22.45 2.47
CA SER A 2 19.20 -21.65 3.61
C SER A 2 18.05 -20.81 4.21
N PRO A 3 17.97 -20.63 5.54
CA PRO A 3 16.79 -20.05 6.22
C PRO A 3 16.72 -18.52 6.16
N ASP A 4 17.63 -17.86 5.45
CA ASP A 4 17.88 -16.41 5.58
C ASP A 4 17.28 -15.57 4.43
N ARG A 5 16.07 -15.92 3.98
CA ARG A 5 15.41 -15.22 2.87
C ARG A 5 14.37 -14.25 3.43
N LYS A 6 14.72 -12.97 3.56
CA LYS A 6 13.76 -11.89 3.88
C LYS A 6 12.49 -11.96 3.03
N GLY A 7 12.60 -12.38 1.76
CA GLY A 7 11.45 -12.61 0.88
C GLY A 7 10.49 -13.71 1.36
N TYR A 8 11.01 -14.80 1.96
CA TYR A 8 10.17 -15.87 2.51
C TYR A 8 9.34 -15.40 3.70
N ALA A 9 9.93 -14.62 4.61
CA ALA A 9 9.21 -14.03 5.73
C ALA A 9 8.09 -13.08 5.27
N LYS A 10 8.32 -12.31 4.20
CA LYS A 10 7.28 -11.48 3.57
C LYS A 10 6.11 -12.33 3.07
N ILE A 11 6.39 -13.42 2.34
CA ILE A 11 5.33 -14.29 1.82
C ILE A 11 4.52 -14.92 2.97
N LEU A 12 5.17 -15.36 4.05
CA LEU A 12 4.46 -15.89 5.22
C LEU A 12 3.53 -14.86 5.87
N GLY A 13 3.96 -13.60 5.98
CA GLY A 13 3.11 -12.52 6.48
C GLY A 13 1.93 -12.23 5.56
N ALA A 14 2.14 -12.22 4.24
CA ALA A 14 1.07 -12.10 3.25
C ALA A 14 0.06 -13.26 3.35
N CYS A 15 0.52 -14.51 3.49
CA CYS A 15 -0.34 -15.68 3.72
C CYS A 15 -1.20 -15.52 4.97
N ARG A 16 -0.61 -15.01 6.06
CA ARG A 16 -1.33 -14.76 7.31
C ARG A 16 -2.44 -13.73 7.09
N LEU A 17 -2.12 -12.58 6.50
CA LEU A 17 -3.12 -11.54 6.23
C LEU A 17 -4.22 -12.03 5.29
N THR A 18 -3.87 -12.78 4.25
CA THR A 18 -4.84 -13.37 3.31
C THR A 18 -5.92 -14.16 4.06
N ARG A 19 -5.52 -14.97 5.05
CA ARG A 19 -6.44 -15.70 5.93
C ARG A 19 -7.25 -14.79 6.84
N GLU A 20 -6.64 -13.74 7.41
CA GLU A 20 -7.34 -12.76 8.24
C GLU A 20 -8.39 -11.97 7.44
N PHE A 21 -8.16 -11.72 6.16
CA PHE A 21 -9.12 -11.14 5.22
C PHE A 21 -10.18 -12.15 4.70
N GLY A 22 -10.08 -13.44 5.08
CA GLY A 22 -11.01 -14.49 4.66
C GLY A 22 -10.85 -14.90 3.19
N LEU A 23 -9.66 -14.74 2.61
CA LEU A 23 -9.36 -15.06 1.22
C LEU A 23 -8.64 -16.42 1.12
N GLU A 24 -8.91 -17.15 0.05
CA GLU A 24 -8.33 -18.47 -0.20
C GLU A 24 -7.01 -18.41 -0.98
N TYR A 25 -6.86 -17.39 -1.81
CA TYR A 25 -5.73 -17.24 -2.72
C TYR A 25 -5.08 -15.87 -2.54
N LEU A 26 -3.77 -15.84 -2.73
CA LEU A 26 -2.99 -14.61 -2.84
C LEU A 26 -2.09 -14.71 -4.06
N TRP A 27 -1.78 -13.56 -4.65
CA TRP A 27 -0.91 -13.45 -5.80
C TRP A 27 0.29 -12.56 -5.44
N VAL A 28 1.50 -13.03 -5.78
CA VAL A 28 2.76 -12.34 -5.51
C VAL A 28 3.66 -12.50 -6.73
N ASP A 29 3.99 -11.40 -7.43
CA ASP A 29 4.74 -11.38 -8.70
C ASP A 29 6.02 -12.22 -8.68
N THR A 30 6.72 -12.24 -7.54
CA THR A 30 7.99 -12.96 -7.39
C THR A 30 7.81 -14.48 -7.44
N ASN A 31 6.61 -14.97 -7.14
CA ASN A 31 6.28 -16.39 -7.04
C ASN A 31 5.27 -16.84 -8.09
N CYS A 32 4.49 -15.91 -8.64
CA CYS A 32 3.34 -16.20 -9.49
C CYS A 32 3.54 -15.83 -10.96
N ILE A 33 4.69 -15.26 -11.34
CA ILE A 33 5.07 -15.01 -12.73
C ILE A 33 6.36 -15.76 -13.01
N ASP A 34 6.35 -16.64 -14.01
CA ASP A 34 7.58 -17.17 -14.58
C ASP A 34 8.27 -16.09 -15.43
N LYS A 35 9.36 -15.54 -14.88
CA LYS A 35 10.16 -14.51 -15.54
C LYS A 35 11.12 -15.08 -16.58
N GLU A 36 11.30 -16.40 -16.63
CA GLU A 36 12.12 -17.07 -17.64
C GLU A 36 11.35 -17.32 -18.94
N SER A 37 10.02 -17.33 -18.86
CA SER A 37 9.10 -17.38 -20.00
C SER A 37 8.79 -15.97 -20.52
N SER A 38 9.38 -15.59 -21.66
CA SER A 38 9.11 -14.27 -22.27
C SER A 38 7.66 -14.08 -22.71
N ALA A 39 6.96 -15.15 -23.06
CA ALA A 39 5.54 -15.15 -23.39
C ALA A 39 4.69 -14.84 -22.15
N GLU A 40 4.92 -15.55 -21.05
CA GLU A 40 4.20 -15.34 -19.78
C GLU A 40 4.51 -13.97 -19.18
N LEU A 41 5.77 -13.53 -19.23
CA LEU A 41 6.15 -12.19 -18.79
C LEU A 41 5.42 -11.09 -19.57
N SER A 42 5.29 -11.26 -20.89
CA SER A 42 4.59 -10.29 -21.74
C SER A 42 3.07 -10.29 -21.46
N GLU A 43 2.47 -11.46 -21.27
CA GLU A 43 1.07 -11.60 -20.91
C GLU A 43 0.78 -10.98 -19.53
N ALA A 44 1.65 -11.23 -18.56
CA ALA A 44 1.56 -10.64 -17.22
C ALA A 44 1.62 -9.11 -17.29
N ILE A 45 2.59 -8.54 -18.01
CA ILE A 45 2.71 -7.08 -18.18
C ILE A 45 1.42 -6.47 -18.74
N ASN A 46 0.79 -7.11 -19.72
CA ASN A 46 -0.43 -6.60 -20.34
C ASN A 46 -1.70 -6.82 -19.49
N SER A 47 -1.67 -7.77 -18.54
CA SER A 47 -2.83 -8.16 -17.74
C SER A 47 -2.81 -7.62 -16.30
N MET A 48 -1.65 -7.15 -15.84
CA MET A 48 -1.40 -6.70 -14.47
C MET A 48 -2.43 -5.70 -13.94
N PHE A 49 -2.75 -4.68 -14.72
CA PHE A 49 -3.76 -3.69 -14.31
C PHE A 49 -5.11 -4.35 -14.05
N ASN A 50 -5.54 -5.26 -14.93
CA ASN A 50 -6.82 -5.96 -14.78
C ASN A 50 -6.80 -6.91 -13.57
N TRP A 51 -5.68 -7.61 -13.33
CA TRP A 51 -5.53 -8.46 -12.14
C TRP A 51 -5.61 -7.66 -10.84
N TYR A 52 -4.99 -6.49 -10.79
CA TYR A 52 -5.12 -5.58 -9.64
C TYR A 52 -6.55 -5.07 -9.46
N GLN A 53 -7.22 -4.71 -10.56
CA GLN A 53 -8.60 -4.20 -10.53
C GLN A 53 -9.61 -5.24 -10.05
N GLU A 54 -9.49 -6.48 -10.51
CA GLU A 54 -10.38 -7.59 -10.16
C GLU A 54 -10.01 -8.25 -8.82
N SER A 55 -8.90 -7.85 -8.19
CA SER A 55 -8.52 -8.35 -6.87
C SER A 55 -9.51 -7.89 -5.79
N ALA A 56 -9.73 -8.75 -4.79
CA ALA A 56 -10.56 -8.40 -3.65
C ALA A 56 -9.91 -7.32 -2.77
N VAL A 57 -8.57 -7.37 -2.64
CA VAL A 57 -7.75 -6.43 -1.87
C VAL A 57 -6.29 -6.51 -2.33
N CYS A 58 -5.60 -5.37 -2.35
CA CYS A 58 -4.16 -5.29 -2.52
C CYS A 58 -3.46 -4.89 -1.22
N LEU A 59 -2.34 -5.56 -0.94
CA LEU A 59 -1.53 -5.35 0.26
C LEU A 59 -0.17 -4.78 -0.15
N ALA A 60 0.12 -3.54 0.21
CA ALA A 60 1.43 -2.92 -0.01
C ALA A 60 2.29 -3.05 1.25
N PHE A 61 3.43 -3.72 1.14
CA PHE A 61 4.40 -3.89 2.22
C PHE A 61 5.50 -2.84 2.13
N LEU A 62 5.56 -1.94 3.11
CA LEU A 62 6.53 -0.84 3.21
C LEU A 62 7.63 -1.24 4.19
N GLU A 63 8.70 -1.84 3.67
CA GLU A 63 9.76 -2.44 4.49
C GLU A 63 10.65 -1.42 5.20
N ASP A 64 10.65 -0.20 4.70
CA ASP A 64 11.50 0.91 5.10
C ASP A 64 10.82 1.90 6.05
N LEU A 65 9.59 1.58 6.45
CA LEU A 65 8.85 2.34 7.44
C LEU A 65 8.64 1.51 8.71
N ASP A 66 9.09 2.09 9.83
CA ASP A 66 8.69 1.69 11.16
C ASP A 66 7.82 2.78 11.75
N PHE A 67 6.56 2.47 11.98
CA PHE A 67 5.65 3.40 12.65
C PHE A 67 5.76 3.35 14.19
N GLU A 68 6.82 2.76 14.74
CA GLU A 68 7.10 2.83 16.19
C GLU A 68 7.83 4.11 16.61
N ASP A 69 8.48 4.84 15.71
CA ASP A 69 9.27 6.03 16.06
C ASP A 69 8.47 7.34 15.94
N ILE A 70 7.41 7.46 16.76
CA ILE A 70 6.92 8.78 17.19
C ILE A 70 7.15 8.88 18.69
N THR A 71 8.39 9.16 19.07
CA THR A 71 8.68 9.82 20.34
C THR A 71 8.04 11.20 20.31
N LEU A 72 7.09 11.40 21.23
CA LEU A 72 6.57 12.72 21.59
C LEU A 72 7.72 13.69 21.85
N PRO A 73 7.59 15.00 21.54
CA PRO A 73 8.53 15.99 22.04
C PRO A 73 8.53 15.94 23.57
N SER A 74 9.71 15.73 24.14
CA SER A 74 9.99 15.76 25.57
C SER A 74 9.61 17.12 26.17
N SER A 75 8.38 17.22 26.67
CA SER A 75 8.05 18.09 27.80
C SER A 75 6.70 17.67 28.39
N GLY A 76 6.73 16.59 29.18
CA GLY A 76 6.25 16.66 30.56
C GLY A 76 4.76 16.67 30.88
N ASP A 77 3.86 16.06 30.11
CA ASP A 77 2.51 15.75 30.61
C ASP A 77 1.97 14.38 30.14
N GLU A 78 1.40 13.64 31.11
CA GLU A 78 0.71 12.35 31.15
C GLU A 78 0.96 11.23 30.12
N VAL A 79 1.39 10.08 30.67
CA VAL A 79 1.48 8.76 30.05
C VAL A 79 0.09 8.22 29.71
N VAL A 80 -0.19 8.02 28.42
CA VAL A 80 -1.24 7.09 27.98
C VAL A 80 -0.62 6.09 26.99
N PRO A 81 -0.48 4.80 27.35
CA PRO A 81 -0.03 3.79 26.40
C PRO A 81 -1.17 3.58 25.39
N ARG A 82 -0.93 3.95 24.13
CA ARG A 82 -1.89 3.74 23.04
C ARG A 82 -1.30 2.81 22.00
N THR A 83 -1.42 1.51 22.26
CA THR A 83 -1.53 0.45 21.23
C THR A 83 -2.82 0.63 20.42
N ARG A 84 -3.04 1.82 19.84
CA ARG A 84 -4.16 2.11 18.96
C ARG A 84 -3.69 1.94 17.52
N PRO A 85 -4.45 1.23 16.67
CA PRO A 85 -4.17 1.17 15.24
C PRO A 85 -4.02 2.60 14.71
N VAL A 86 -2.95 2.83 13.99
CA VAL A 86 -2.80 4.01 13.17
C VAL A 86 -3.95 3.98 12.16
N CYS A 87 -4.86 4.95 12.29
CA CYS A 87 -6.06 5.17 11.48
C CYS A 87 -7.31 4.34 11.86
N PHE A 88 -8.12 4.89 12.79
CA PHE A 88 -9.58 4.79 12.72
C PHE A 88 -10.14 6.20 12.70
N ARG A 89 -11.00 6.51 11.72
CA ARG A 89 -11.77 7.76 11.66
C ARG A 89 -12.60 7.90 12.93
N THR A 90 -12.16 8.71 13.89
CA THR A 90 -13.06 9.29 14.89
C THR A 90 -13.64 10.57 14.28
N GLN A 91 -14.97 10.65 14.21
CA GLN A 91 -15.68 11.86 13.79
C GLN A 91 -15.09 13.08 14.49
N GLY A 92 -14.41 13.95 13.74
CA GLY A 92 -14.02 15.28 14.19
C GLY A 92 -12.55 15.53 14.59
N GLN A 93 -11.61 14.60 14.40
CA GLN A 93 -10.18 14.89 14.67
C GLN A 93 -9.26 14.69 13.44
N GLN A 94 -8.33 15.63 13.30
CA GLN A 94 -7.60 16.03 12.09
C GLN A 94 -6.84 14.90 11.37
N GLN A 95 -6.85 14.96 10.04
CA GLN A 95 -5.91 14.26 9.16
C GLN A 95 -4.49 14.66 9.56
N HIS A 96 -3.74 13.76 10.18
CA HIS A 96 -2.31 14.01 10.42
C HIS A 96 -1.57 13.59 9.15
N CYS A 97 -1.18 14.58 8.34
CA CYS A 97 -0.29 14.37 7.19
C CYS A 97 0.93 13.58 7.67
N ARG A 98 1.16 12.38 7.11
CA ARG A 98 2.33 11.54 7.46
C ARG A 98 3.48 11.74 6.47
N PRO A 99 4.44 12.64 6.73
CA PRO A 99 5.56 12.90 5.81
C PRO A 99 6.46 11.67 5.61
N GLU A 100 6.39 10.68 6.50
CA GLU A 100 7.16 9.44 6.40
C GLU A 100 6.75 8.60 5.20
N LEU A 101 5.49 8.71 4.75
CA LEU A 101 5.02 7.98 3.57
C LEU A 101 5.83 8.36 2.32
N ALA A 102 6.18 9.64 2.19
CA ALA A 102 7.01 10.15 1.10
C ALA A 102 8.45 9.63 1.13
N ARG A 103 8.92 9.15 2.29
CA ARG A 103 10.24 8.53 2.44
C ARG A 103 10.26 7.09 1.99
N SER A 104 9.10 6.46 1.76
CA SER A 104 9.08 5.07 1.33
C SER A 104 9.57 4.93 -0.11
N HIS A 105 10.53 4.04 -0.30
CA HIS A 105 11.01 3.57 -1.58
C HIS A 105 9.90 3.01 -2.45
N TRP A 106 8.76 2.57 -1.87
CA TRP A 106 7.61 2.13 -2.65
C TRP A 106 7.15 3.20 -3.65
N PHE A 107 7.16 4.49 -3.29
CA PHE A 107 6.78 5.58 -4.20
C PHE A 107 7.85 5.93 -5.26
N THR A 108 9.05 5.35 -5.15
CA THR A 108 10.15 5.57 -6.10
C THR A 108 10.26 4.48 -7.16
N ARG A 109 9.45 3.41 -7.08
CA ARG A 109 9.46 2.29 -8.03
C ARG A 109 8.61 2.61 -9.26
N GLY A 110 9.10 2.24 -10.45
CA GLY A 110 8.46 2.58 -11.73
C GLY A 110 7.09 1.92 -12.00
N TRP A 111 6.64 0.97 -11.17
CA TRP A 111 5.39 0.20 -11.34
C TRP A 111 4.31 0.53 -10.31
N THR A 112 4.64 1.35 -9.32
CA THR A 112 3.81 1.69 -8.17
C THR A 112 2.47 2.31 -8.56
N LEU A 113 2.42 3.00 -9.69
CA LEU A 113 1.23 3.71 -10.11
C LEU A 113 0.07 2.78 -10.49
N GLN A 114 0.36 1.69 -11.18
CA GLN A 114 -0.66 0.69 -11.53
C GLN A 114 -1.10 -0.08 -10.27
N GLU A 115 -0.13 -0.44 -9.42
CA GLU A 115 -0.39 -1.08 -8.11
C GLU A 115 -1.26 -0.20 -7.19
N LEU A 116 -1.16 1.13 -7.32
CA LEU A 116 -1.88 2.10 -6.51
C LEU A 116 -3.30 2.37 -7.02
N LEU A 117 -3.45 2.54 -8.33
CA LEU A 117 -4.67 3.07 -8.93
C LEU A 117 -5.65 1.98 -9.39
N ALA A 118 -5.14 0.83 -9.83
CA ALA A 118 -5.98 -0.24 -10.33
C ALA A 118 -6.85 -0.89 -9.24
N PRO A 119 -6.35 -1.19 -8.02
CA PRO A 119 -7.15 -1.89 -7.02
C PRO A 119 -8.29 -1.03 -6.47
N ARG A 120 -9.46 -1.66 -6.31
CA ARG A 120 -10.60 -1.03 -5.62
C ARG A 120 -10.34 -0.83 -4.13
N ARG A 121 -9.63 -1.77 -3.50
CA ARG A 121 -9.28 -1.76 -2.08
C ARG A 121 -7.79 -2.02 -1.92
N MET A 122 -7.10 -1.12 -1.23
CA MET A 122 -5.66 -1.21 -0.99
C MET A 122 -5.32 -0.76 0.41
N TYR A 123 -4.47 -1.54 1.09
CA TYR A 123 -3.96 -1.26 2.43
C TYR A 123 -2.44 -1.29 2.46
N PHE A 124 -1.86 -0.42 3.27
CA PHE A 124 -0.43 -0.34 3.51
C PHE A 124 -0.07 -0.98 4.84
N PHE A 125 1.04 -1.70 4.87
CA PHE A 125 1.57 -2.39 6.05
C PHE A 125 3.04 -2.03 6.27
N ASP A 126 3.46 -1.95 7.53
CA ASP A 126 4.88 -1.78 7.86
C ASP A 126 5.67 -3.09 7.75
N LYS A 127 6.97 -3.02 8.06
CA LYS A 127 7.87 -4.18 8.06
C LYS A 127 7.44 -5.32 9.01
N SER A 128 6.58 -5.02 9.98
CA SER A 128 6.02 -5.95 10.97
C SER A 128 4.61 -6.42 10.60
N TRP A 129 4.14 -6.16 9.38
CA TRP A 129 2.79 -6.48 8.90
C TRP A 129 1.67 -5.82 9.72
N ARG A 130 1.94 -4.68 10.35
CA ARG A 130 0.90 -3.89 11.02
C ARG A 130 0.24 -2.97 10.02
N ILE A 131 -1.09 -2.90 10.07
CA ILE A 131 -1.86 -2.01 9.21
C ILE A 131 -1.53 -0.55 9.52
N LEU A 132 -1.22 0.19 8.46
CA LEU A 132 -0.95 1.63 8.52
C LEU A 132 -2.18 2.43 8.15
N GLY A 133 -2.96 1.90 7.21
CA GLY A 133 -4.14 2.57 6.69
C GLY A 133 -4.44 2.11 5.28
N SER A 134 -5.57 2.58 4.77
CA SER A 134 -5.98 2.38 3.39
C SER A 134 -5.44 3.46 2.46
N ARG A 135 -5.52 3.24 1.15
CA ARG A 135 -5.29 4.27 0.13
C ARG A 135 -6.15 5.53 0.33
N GLN A 136 -7.36 5.38 0.86
CA GLN A 136 -8.23 6.52 1.17
C GLN A 136 -7.73 7.33 2.37
N ASP A 137 -7.15 6.65 3.38
CA ASP A 137 -6.62 7.30 4.57
C ASP A 137 -5.39 8.17 4.24
N PHE A 138 -4.62 7.77 3.24
CA PHE A 138 -3.42 8.48 2.78
C PHE A 138 -3.61 9.26 1.47
N ALA A 139 -4.86 9.51 1.06
CA ALA A 139 -5.12 10.06 -0.27
C ALA A 139 -4.49 11.45 -0.49
N SER A 140 -4.45 12.28 0.56
CA SER A 140 -3.86 13.62 0.51
C SER A 140 -2.34 13.55 0.37
N GLU A 141 -1.69 12.69 1.15
CA GLU A 141 -0.24 12.49 1.12
C GLU A 141 0.21 11.88 -0.19
N ILE A 142 -0.49 10.84 -0.65
CA ILE A 142 -0.23 10.20 -1.95
C ILE A 142 -0.42 11.21 -3.09
N SER A 143 -1.45 12.06 -3.02
CA SER A 143 -1.65 13.15 -3.99
C SER A 143 -0.46 14.11 -4.01
N ASN A 144 0.05 14.51 -2.85
CA ASN A 144 1.23 15.38 -2.75
C ASN A 144 2.51 14.71 -3.27
N ILE A 145 2.68 13.40 -3.07
CA ILE A 145 3.85 12.64 -3.52
C ILE A 145 3.83 12.43 -5.04
N THR A 146 2.66 12.12 -5.59
CA THR A 146 2.52 11.66 -6.98
C THR A 146 2.07 12.76 -7.95
N GLY A 147 1.54 13.87 -7.45
CA GLY A 147 0.88 14.91 -8.26
C GLY A 147 -0.51 14.51 -8.79
N ILE A 148 -1.01 13.33 -8.41
CA ILE A 148 -2.31 12.83 -8.87
C ILE A 148 -3.40 13.44 -8.01
N ARG A 149 -4.46 13.96 -8.62
CA ARG A 149 -5.55 14.57 -7.87
C ARG A 149 -6.19 13.56 -6.92
N ASN A 150 -6.48 14.02 -5.69
CA ASN A 150 -7.04 13.19 -4.60
C ASN A 150 -8.31 12.42 -5.00
N GLU A 151 -9.12 12.94 -5.92
CA GLU A 151 -10.34 12.28 -6.42
C GLU A 151 -10.08 10.92 -7.12
N PHE A 152 -8.90 10.74 -7.72
CA PHE A 152 -8.50 9.45 -8.31
C PHE A 152 -7.88 8.52 -7.26
N ILE A 153 -7.11 9.07 -6.31
CA ILE A 153 -6.51 8.30 -5.20
C ILE A 153 -7.54 7.80 -4.20
N SER A 154 -8.61 8.55 -3.95
CA SER A 154 -9.70 8.10 -3.09
C SER A 154 -10.61 7.07 -3.78
N GLY A 155 -10.50 6.94 -5.12
CA GLY A 155 -11.36 6.09 -5.94
C GLY A 155 -12.75 6.69 -6.18
N VAL A 156 -12.93 8.00 -5.95
CA VAL A 156 -14.18 8.72 -6.26
C VAL A 156 -14.36 8.85 -7.77
N LYS A 157 -13.26 9.05 -8.51
CA LYS A 157 -13.25 9.00 -9.97
C LYS A 157 -12.44 7.83 -10.47
N SER A 158 -12.92 7.24 -11.55
CA SER A 158 -12.24 6.21 -12.32
C SER A 158 -11.06 6.83 -13.09
N VAL A 159 -9.90 6.17 -13.03
CA VAL A 159 -8.72 6.55 -13.82
C VAL A 159 -8.82 6.08 -15.27
N LEU A 160 -9.72 5.13 -15.57
CA LEU A 160 -9.94 4.61 -16.92
C LEU A 160 -10.62 5.63 -17.83
N ASP A 161 -11.36 6.56 -17.24
CA ASP A 161 -12.17 7.55 -17.95
C ASP A 161 -11.54 8.95 -17.97
N ALA A 162 -10.32 9.09 -17.42
CA ALA A 162 -9.66 10.38 -17.23
C ALA A 162 -8.54 10.61 -18.24
N SER A 163 -8.43 11.83 -18.77
CA SER A 163 -7.25 12.26 -19.52
C SER A 163 -6.06 12.51 -18.58
N ASN A 164 -4.83 12.45 -19.11
CA ASN A 164 -3.63 12.73 -18.32
C ASN A 164 -3.66 14.12 -17.67
N SER A 165 -4.13 15.16 -18.40
CA SER A 165 -4.30 16.51 -17.85
C SER A 165 -5.35 16.61 -16.76
N GLU A 166 -6.33 15.71 -16.76
CA GLU A 166 -7.27 15.60 -15.66
C GLU A 166 -6.67 14.80 -14.50
N MET A 167 -5.80 13.83 -14.72
CA MET A 167 -5.29 13.01 -13.63
C MET A 167 -4.26 13.75 -12.76
N PHE A 168 -3.41 14.56 -13.40
CA PHE A 168 -2.30 15.27 -12.75
C PHE A 168 -2.61 16.76 -12.56
N SER A 169 -2.19 17.32 -11.43
CA SER A 169 -2.26 18.76 -11.13
C SER A 169 -0.88 19.34 -10.84
#